data_AF-A0A285VMK8-F1
#
_entry.id   AF-A0A285VMK8-F1
#
_cell.length_a   1.000
_cell.length_b   1.000
_cell.length_c   1.000
_cell.angle_alpha   90.00
_cell.angle_beta   90.00
_cell.angle_gamma   90.00
#
_symmetry.space_group_name_H-M   'P 1'
#
loop_
_entity.id
_entity.type
_entity.pdbx_description
1 polymer ?
#
loop_
_entity_poly.entity_id
_entity_poly.type
_entity_poly.pdbx_seq_one_letter_code
_entity_poly.pdbx_strand_id
1 'polypeptide(L)'
;MGYAVQVGPEALTADASRLARVAETVDGVADRLAGGFGVAAAAAGGAELSTALESAGRTAAGALHEAAALVADLGLATAAAATDYRLLEQALTRRWAGPRDDAGGVR
;
A
#
# COMPACT_ATOMS: atom_id res chain seq x y z
N MET A 1 22.41 5.92 2.40
CA MET A 1 22.26 7.07 1.46
C MET A 1 20.96 6.86 0.70
N GLY A 2 20.03 7.81 0.74
CA GLY A 2 18.75 7.70 0.02
C GLY A 2 18.89 8.19 -1.43
N TYR A 3 18.29 7.47 -2.37
CA TYR A 3 18.14 7.94 -3.75
C TYR A 3 17.06 9.03 -3.80
N ALA A 4 17.35 10.16 -4.43
CA ALA A 4 16.36 11.21 -4.65
C ALA A 4 15.35 10.71 -5.70
N VAL A 5 14.15 10.36 -5.25
CA VAL A 5 13.03 10.06 -6.13
C VAL A 5 12.50 11.39 -6.68
N GLN A 6 12.60 11.61 -8.00
CA GLN A 6 12.05 12.79 -8.67
C GLN A 6 10.52 12.71 -8.80
N VAL A 7 9.82 12.52 -7.68
CA VAL A 7 8.35 12.43 -7.63
C VAL A 7 7.87 13.34 -6.51
N GLY A 8 6.94 14.24 -6.84
CA GLY A 8 6.35 15.16 -5.86
C GLY A 8 5.49 14.43 -4.81
N PRO A 9 5.27 15.02 -3.62
CA PRO A 9 4.56 14.38 -2.52
C PRO A 9 3.09 14.08 -2.85
N GLU A 10 2.48 14.83 -3.77
CA GLU A 10 1.12 14.58 -4.27
C GLU A 10 1.04 13.27 -5.05
N ALA A 11 2.02 13.02 -5.91
CA ALA A 11 2.09 11.79 -6.68
C ALA A 11 2.35 10.58 -5.77
N LEU A 12 3.23 10.70 -4.77
CA LEU A 12 3.44 9.66 -3.76
C LEU A 12 2.15 9.38 -2.95
N THR A 13 1.39 10.41 -2.59
CA THR A 13 0.10 10.25 -1.88
C THR A 13 -0.92 9.51 -2.76
N ALA A 14 -0.98 9.85 -4.05
CA ALA A 14 -1.87 9.21 -5.02
C ALA A 14 -1.48 7.73 -5.24
N ASP A 15 -0.19 7.43 -5.36
CA ASP A 15 0.33 6.08 -5.51
C ASP A 15 0.08 5.23 -4.26
N ALA A 16 0.28 5.78 -3.06
CA ALA A 16 -0.07 5.10 -1.81
C ALA A 16 -1.56 4.72 -1.76
N SER A 17 -2.44 5.63 -2.18
CA SER A 17 -3.89 5.38 -2.25
C SER A 17 -4.26 4.35 -3.32
N ARG A 18 -3.48 4.27 -4.40
CA ARG A 18 -3.65 3.24 -5.43
C ARG A 18 -3.20 1.87 -4.91
N LEU A 19 -2.07 1.80 -4.23
CA LEU A 19 -1.54 0.58 -3.61
C LEU A 19 -2.52 0.02 -2.57
N ALA A 20 -3.07 0.87 -1.70
CA ALA A 20 -4.09 0.45 -0.73
C ALA A 20 -5.30 -0.24 -1.41
N ARG A 21 -5.84 0.37 -2.47
CA ARG A 21 -6.95 -0.24 -3.24
C ARG A 21 -6.57 -1.54 -3.93
N VAL A 22 -5.33 -1.66 -4.42
CA VAL A 22 -4.83 -2.90 -4.99
C VAL A 22 -4.74 -3.99 -3.92
N ALA A 23 -4.19 -3.68 -2.74
CA ALA A 23 -4.14 -4.61 -1.62
C ALA A 23 -5.54 -5.12 -1.24
N GLU A 24 -6.51 -4.22 -1.03
CA GLU A 24 -7.90 -4.57 -0.75
C GLU A 24 -8.53 -5.45 -1.85
N THR A 25 -8.22 -5.16 -3.11
CA THR A 25 -8.72 -5.95 -4.24
C THR A 25 -8.14 -7.36 -4.24
N VAL A 26 -6.83 -7.50 -4.02
CA VAL A 26 -6.14 -8.79 -3.98
C VAL A 26 -6.64 -9.62 -2.79
N ASP A 27 -6.80 -8.99 -1.63
CA ASP A 27 -7.34 -9.63 -0.42
C ASP A 27 -8.76 -10.16 -0.66
N GLY A 28 -9.64 -9.34 -1.25
CA GLY A 28 -10.99 -9.78 -1.63
C GLY A 28 -11.01 -10.87 -2.71
N VAL A 29 -10.00 -10.94 -3.60
CA VAL A 29 -9.86 -12.06 -4.55
C VAL A 29 -9.41 -13.33 -3.83
N ALA A 30 -8.53 -13.24 -2.84
CA ALA A 30 -8.10 -14.37 -2.02
C ALA A 30 -9.29 -15.03 -1.31
N ASP A 31 -10.16 -14.23 -0.69
CA ASP A 31 -11.37 -14.71 -0.03
C ASP A 31 -12.33 -15.43 -0.99
N ARG A 32 -12.57 -14.83 -2.17
CA ARG A 32 -13.43 -15.44 -3.19
C ARG A 32 -12.83 -16.74 -3.72
N LEU A 33 -11.51 -16.80 -3.86
CA LEU A 33 -10.82 -18.00 -4.30
C LEU A 33 -10.94 -19.12 -3.27
N ALA A 34 -10.67 -18.84 -1.99
CA ALA A 34 -10.88 -19.79 -0.89
C ALA A 34 -12.33 -20.30 -0.87
N GLY A 35 -13.31 -19.40 -0.96
CA GLY A 35 -14.73 -19.76 -1.02
C GLY A 35 -15.08 -20.63 -2.23
N GLY A 36 -14.56 -20.30 -3.42
CA GLY A 36 -14.77 -21.08 -4.64
C GLY A 36 -14.22 -22.50 -4.55
N PHE A 37 -13.02 -22.67 -3.97
CA PHE A 37 -12.46 -23.99 -3.70
C PHE A 37 -13.26 -24.76 -2.64
N GLY A 38 -13.79 -24.09 -1.63
CA GLY A 38 -14.70 -24.72 -0.64
C GLY A 38 -16.00 -25.23 -1.28
N VAL A 39 -16.60 -24.46 -2.18
CA VAL A 39 -17.79 -24.90 -2.94
C VAL A 39 -17.44 -26.08 -3.86
N ALA A 40 -16.30 -26.02 -4.55
CA ALA A 40 -15.85 -27.11 -5.41
C ALA A 40 -15.57 -28.40 -4.60
N ALA A 41 -14.98 -28.26 -3.41
CA ALA A 41 -14.71 -29.36 -2.49
C ALA A 41 -16.01 -29.99 -1.96
N ALA A 42 -17.02 -29.19 -1.64
CA ALA A 42 -18.32 -29.68 -1.20
C ALA A 42 -19.09 -30.40 -2.33
N ALA A 43 -18.87 -30.02 -3.58
CA ALA A 43 -19.44 -30.67 -4.75
C ALA A 43 -18.66 -31.91 -5.21
N ALA A 44 -17.45 -32.13 -4.68
CA ALA A 44 -16.62 -33.26 -5.05
C ALA A 44 -17.24 -34.57 -4.53
N GLY A 45 -17.50 -35.52 -5.43
CA GLY A 45 -18.08 -36.83 -5.09
C GLY A 45 -17.13 -37.80 -4.36
N GLY A 46 -16.06 -37.31 -3.73
CA GLY A 46 -15.05 -38.13 -3.06
C GLY A 46 -14.18 -37.33 -2.07
N ALA A 47 -13.90 -37.94 -0.92
CA ALA A 47 -13.19 -37.30 0.20
C ALA A 47 -11.76 -36.85 -0.16
N GLU A 48 -11.04 -37.62 -0.97
CA GLU A 48 -9.67 -37.29 -1.38
C GLU A 48 -9.63 -36.03 -2.26
N LEU A 49 -10.51 -35.95 -3.27
CA LEU A 49 -10.63 -34.79 -4.14
C LEU A 49 -11.11 -33.55 -3.37
N SER A 50 -12.08 -33.71 -2.47
CA SER A 50 -12.56 -32.65 -1.60
C SER A 50 -11.42 -32.06 -0.76
N THR A 51 -10.64 -32.92 -0.08
CA THR A 51 -9.50 -32.51 0.73
C THR A 51 -8.42 -31.82 -0.11
N ALA A 52 -8.12 -32.34 -1.31
CA ALA A 52 -7.15 -31.74 -2.21
C ALA A 52 -7.57 -30.33 -2.65
N LEU A 53 -8.86 -30.14 -2.99
CA LEU A 53 -9.41 -28.84 -3.37
C LEU A 53 -9.37 -27.83 -2.22
N GLU A 54 -9.76 -28.24 -1.00
CA GLU A 54 -9.67 -27.36 0.18
C GLU A 54 -8.23 -26.95 0.48
N SER A 55 -7.29 -27.89 0.39
CA SER A 55 -5.86 -27.63 0.62
C SER A 55 -5.30 -26.67 -0.43
N ALA A 56 -5.62 -26.89 -1.70
CA ALA A 56 -5.21 -26.02 -2.80
C ALA A 56 -5.80 -24.60 -2.64
N GLY A 57 -7.09 -24.50 -2.31
CA GLY A 57 -7.76 -23.23 -2.07
C GLY A 57 -7.14 -22.44 -0.92
N ARG A 58 -6.90 -23.08 0.22
CA ARG A 58 -6.25 -22.44 1.38
C ARG A 58 -4.82 -21.98 1.06
N THR A 59 -4.06 -22.81 0.34
CA THR A 59 -2.67 -22.46 -0.03
C THR A 59 -2.63 -21.26 -0.97
N ALA A 60 -3.47 -21.27 -2.01
CA ALA A 60 -3.54 -20.19 -2.98
C ALA A 60 -4.08 -18.89 -2.37
N ALA A 61 -5.12 -18.97 -1.54
CA ALA A 61 -5.63 -17.80 -0.82
C ALA A 61 -4.59 -17.23 0.16
N GLY A 62 -3.88 -18.09 0.90
CA GLY A 62 -2.79 -17.68 1.79
C GLY A 62 -1.71 -16.88 1.07
N ALA A 63 -1.24 -17.36 -0.09
CA ALA A 63 -0.26 -16.64 -0.90
C ALA A 63 -0.77 -15.27 -1.40
N LEU A 64 -2.07 -15.17 -1.73
CA LEU A 64 -2.67 -13.91 -2.14
C LEU A 64 -2.82 -12.92 -0.96
N HIS A 65 -3.18 -13.40 0.23
CA HIS A 65 -3.21 -12.56 1.44
C HIS A 65 -1.81 -12.03 1.78
N GLU A 66 -0.77 -12.87 1.69
CA GLU A 66 0.61 -12.41 1.87
C GLU A 66 1.01 -11.35 0.85
N ALA A 67 0.65 -11.54 -0.42
CA ALA A 67 0.89 -10.53 -1.46
C ALA A 67 0.12 -9.22 -1.19
N ALA A 68 -1.15 -9.30 -0.77
CA ALA A 68 -1.95 -8.14 -0.40
C ALA A 68 -1.32 -7.36 0.76
N ALA A 69 -0.82 -8.07 1.79
CA ALA A 69 -0.13 -7.47 2.92
C ALA A 69 1.14 -6.72 2.49
N LEU A 70 1.97 -7.33 1.64
CA LEU A 70 3.17 -6.67 1.10
C LEU A 70 2.85 -5.41 0.29
N VAL A 71 1.77 -5.43 -0.49
CA VAL A 71 1.31 -4.26 -1.24
C VAL A 71 0.78 -3.17 -0.30
N ALA A 72 0.07 -3.54 0.76
CA ALA A 72 -0.39 -2.60 1.78
C ALA A 72 0.78 -1.94 2.51
N ASP A 73 1.78 -2.72 2.92
CA ASP A 73 3.00 -2.22 3.56
C ASP A 73 3.76 -1.25 2.66
N LEU A 74 3.87 -1.56 1.36
CA LEU A 74 4.44 -0.65 0.38
C LEU A 74 3.65 0.65 0.27
N GLY A 75 2.32 0.58 0.31
CA GLY A 75 1.43 1.75 0.33
C GLY A 75 1.69 2.63 1.55
N LEU A 76 1.81 2.04 2.75
CA LEU A 76 2.12 2.76 3.99
C LEU A 76 3.50 3.42 3.92
N ALA A 77 4.53 2.71 3.45
CA ALA A 77 5.87 3.26 3.27
C ALA A 77 5.88 4.43 2.27
N THR A 78 5.09 4.34 1.20
CA THR A 78 4.94 5.41 0.21
C THR A 78 4.26 6.65 0.80
N ALA A 79 3.22 6.47 1.62
CA ALA A 79 2.56 7.57 2.32
C ALA A 79 3.46 8.25 3.36
N ALA A 80 4.26 7.45 4.08
CA ALA A 80 5.26 7.96 5.01
C ALA A 80 6.31 8.80 4.27
N ALA A 81 6.84 8.31 3.14
CA ALA A 81 7.78 9.06 2.32
C ALA A 81 7.19 10.39 1.81
N ALA A 82 5.91 10.42 1.41
CA ALA A 82 5.23 11.66 1.02
C ALA A 82 5.17 12.67 2.17
N THR A 83 4.92 12.19 3.40
CA THR A 83 4.85 13.01 4.61
C THR A 83 6.21 13.60 4.96
N ASP A 84 7.25 12.76 4.97
CA ASP A 84 8.62 13.17 5.26
C ASP A 84 9.12 14.21 4.24
N TYR A 85 8.79 14.02 2.96
CA TYR A 85 9.13 14.98 1.91
C TYR A 85 8.47 16.34 2.14
N ARG A 86 7.18 16.38 2.48
CA ARG A 86 6.48 17.64 2.81
C ARG A 86 7.09 18.34 4.02
N LEU A 87 7.43 17.59 5.07
CA LEU A 87 8.07 18.14 6.27
C LEU A 87 9.45 18.74 5.94
N LEU A 88 10.22 18.07 5.08
CA LEU A 88 11.49 18.57 4.59
C LEU A 88 11.33 19.86 3.77
N GLU A 89 10.38 19.91 2.83
CA GLU A 89 10.10 21.12 2.04
C GLU A 89 9.67 22.29 2.93
N GLN A 90 8.84 22.05 3.95
CA GLN A 90 8.45 23.08 4.92
C GLN A 90 9.66 23.58 5.73
N ALA A 91 10.54 22.69 6.17
CA ALA A 91 11.74 23.06 6.92
C ALA A 91 12.71 23.91 6.08
N LEU A 92 12.91 23.53 4.81
CA LEU A 92 13.74 24.28 3.86
C LEU A 92 13.12 25.65 3.55
N THR A 93 11.80 25.70 3.32
CA THR A 93 11.08 26.95 3.07
C THR A 93 11.19 27.90 4.26
N ARG A 94 10.99 27.42 5.50
CA ARG A 94 11.16 28.25 6.72
C ARG A 94 12.59 28.77 6.87
N ARG A 95 13.59 27.93 6.59
CA ARG A 95 15.00 28.30 6.67
C ARG A 95 15.39 29.36 5.66
N TRP A 96 14.87 29.27 4.42
CA TRP A 96 15.17 30.23 3.35
C TRP A 96 14.30 31.49 3.38
N ALA A 97 13.12 31.45 4.01
CA ALA A 97 12.28 32.64 4.18
C ALA A 97 12.96 33.73 5.03
N GLY A 98 13.93 33.37 5.90
CA GLY A 98 14.67 34.31 6.76
C GLY A 98 13.77 35.12 7.71
N PRO A 99 14.32 35.81 8.73
CA PRO A 99 13.57 36.88 9.37
C PRO A 99 13.31 37.94 8.30
N ARG A 100 12.04 38.24 8.02
CA ARG A 100 11.70 39.45 7.26
C ARG A 100 12.18 40.61 8.11
N ASP A 101 13.21 41.31 7.64
CA ASP A 101 13.58 42.61 8.19
C ASP A 101 12.42 43.58 7.92
N ASP A 102 11.44 43.59 8.82
CA ASP A 102 10.39 44.61 8.89
C ASP A 102 10.95 45.94 9.47
N ALA A 103 12.27 46.16 9.34
CA ALA A 103 13.00 47.36 9.75
C ALA A 103 13.43 48.19 8.53
N GLY A 104 12.54 48.35 7.55
CA GLY A 104 12.67 49.31 6.45
C GLY A 104 11.93 50.61 6.73
N GLY A 105 11.93 51.10 7.97
CA GLY A 105 11.48 52.45 8.30
C GLY A 105 12.46 53.48 7.77
N VAL A 106 12.30 53.88 6.51
CA VAL A 106 12.98 55.06 5.98
C VAL A 106 12.12 56.27 6.33
N ARG A 107 12.56 57.01 7.36
CA ARG A 107 12.28 58.44 7.49
C ARG A 107 13.10 59.23 6.49
#